data_AF-A0A2V8YBF5-F1
#
_entry.id   AF-A0A2V8YBF5-F1
#
_cell.length_a   1.000
_cell.length_b   1.000
_cell.length_c   1.000
_cell.angle_alpha   90.00
_cell.angle_beta   90.00
_cell.angle_gamma   90.00
#
_symmetry.space_group_name_H-M   'P 1'
#
loop_
_entity.id
_entity.type
_entity.pdbx_description
1 polymer ?
#
loop_
_entity_poly.entity_id
_entity_poly.type
_entity_poly.pdbx_seq_one_letter_code
_entity_poly.pdbx_strand_id
1 'polypeptide(L)'
;MKCTTVRKNLAGYLDDALIGEERVSKRAAISKHLDSCSGCREELQRFRKLSVLLSRVPKNVPPADLAVRIKVAAAQAQQSQDWASRFRQFKDHAGIVLENAFRPLTLPATGGLFSAILVFALVFQMIVPGITVRAVENDVPINLMRPAELVSLSDYPESWAPEKHDMELSLPHGLLVDVTVDAEGHMTYYQILSGPTSLELRRQLDQMLLFSRFSPMLSFGRPTAGGHVVLSFSAVRVRG
;
A
#
# COMPACT_ATOMS: atom_id res chain seq x y z
N MET A 1 11.53 -42.55 31.13
CA MET A 1 11.78 -42.78 29.68
C MET A 1 11.94 -44.26 29.42
N LYS A 2 11.54 -44.73 28.24
CA LYS A 2 11.75 -46.13 27.81
C LYS A 2 13.17 -46.31 27.27
N CYS A 3 13.78 -47.46 27.51
CA CYS A 3 15.14 -47.77 27.04
C CYS A 3 15.27 -47.64 25.52
N THR A 4 14.25 -48.06 24.76
CA THR A 4 14.23 -47.98 23.29
C THR A 4 14.38 -46.54 22.79
N THR A 5 13.74 -45.57 23.44
CA THR A 5 13.85 -44.15 23.10
C THR A 5 15.25 -43.61 23.41
N VAL A 6 15.84 -44.03 24.53
CA VAL A 6 17.19 -43.61 24.91
C VAL A 6 18.22 -44.17 23.92
N ARG A 7 18.15 -45.47 23.61
CA ARG A 7 19.06 -46.15 22.67
C ARG A 7 19.13 -45.46 21.30
N LYS A 8 17.99 -45.04 20.75
CA LYS A 8 17.92 -44.31 19.47
C LYS A 8 18.64 -42.94 19.52
N ASN A 9 18.69 -42.31 20.69
CA ASN A 9 19.24 -40.97 20.88
C ASN A 9 20.63 -40.98 21.56
N LEU A 10 21.21 -42.16 21.85
CA LEU A 10 22.50 -42.26 22.54
C LEU A 10 23.66 -41.64 21.73
N ALA A 11 23.70 -41.88 20.42
CA ALA A 11 24.72 -41.30 19.54
C ALA A 11 24.63 -39.77 19.51
N GLY A 12 23.42 -39.23 19.30
CA GLY A 12 23.19 -37.78 19.34
C GLY A 12 23.45 -37.15 20.71
N TYR A 13 23.24 -37.90 21.80
CA TYR A 13 23.60 -37.47 23.16
C TYR A 13 25.12 -37.43 23.36
N LEU A 14 25.89 -38.34 22.76
CA LEU A 14 27.36 -38.37 22.85
C LEU A 14 28.00 -37.21 22.07
N ASP A 15 27.50 -36.93 20.87
CA ASP A 15 28.05 -35.91 19.95
C ASP A 15 27.47 -34.50 20.17
N ASP A 16 26.67 -34.31 21.23
CA ASP A 16 25.87 -33.10 21.49
C ASP A 16 25.05 -32.62 20.27
N ALA A 17 24.63 -33.57 19.46
CA ALA A 17 23.92 -33.37 18.20
C ALA A 17 22.39 -33.50 18.35
N LEU A 18 21.86 -33.33 19.57
CA LEU A 18 20.42 -33.26 19.79
C LEU A 18 19.87 -31.96 19.19
N ILE A 19 18.94 -32.04 18.24
CA ILE A 19 18.36 -30.90 17.52
C ILE A 19 17.03 -30.47 18.19
N GLY A 20 16.79 -29.16 18.28
CA GLY A 20 15.52 -28.56 18.70
C GLY A 20 15.55 -27.83 20.06
N GLU A 21 14.50 -27.04 20.32
CA GLU A 21 14.33 -26.23 21.55
C GLU A 21 14.35 -27.06 22.83
N GLU A 22 13.96 -28.33 22.74
CA GLU A 22 13.94 -29.28 23.87
C GLU A 22 15.30 -29.95 24.17
N ARG A 23 16.40 -29.52 23.54
CA ARG A 23 17.74 -30.12 23.71
C ARG A 23 18.10 -30.32 25.18
N VAL A 24 17.94 -29.28 25.99
CA VAL A 24 18.34 -29.28 27.42
C VAL A 24 17.50 -30.28 28.22
N SER A 25 16.18 -30.27 28.03
CA SER A 25 15.25 -31.17 28.71
C SER A 25 15.48 -32.64 28.32
N LYS A 26 15.66 -32.93 27.02
CA LYS A 26 15.97 -34.29 26.54
C LYS A 26 17.31 -34.79 27.07
N ARG A 27 18.32 -33.93 27.13
CA ARG A 27 19.64 -34.28 27.70
C ARG A 27 19.53 -34.65 29.18
N ALA A 28 18.80 -33.85 29.96
CA ALA A 28 18.56 -34.13 31.38
C ALA A 28 17.75 -35.41 31.61
N ALA A 29 16.77 -35.70 30.74
CA ALA A 29 15.96 -36.90 30.83
C ALA A 29 16.78 -38.17 30.48
N ILE A 30 17.68 -38.08 29.49
CA ILE A 30 18.61 -39.16 29.14
C ILE A 30 19.64 -39.37 30.25
N SER A 31 20.23 -38.32 30.81
CA SER A 31 21.20 -38.44 31.90
C SER A 31 20.57 -39.12 33.12
N LYS A 32 19.37 -38.69 33.53
CA LYS A 32 18.60 -39.32 34.61
C LYS A 32 18.32 -40.80 34.35
N HIS A 33 18.02 -41.17 33.10
CA HIS A 33 17.82 -42.58 32.76
C HIS A 33 19.11 -43.39 32.84
N LEU A 34 20.23 -42.82 32.38
CA LEU A 34 21.55 -43.45 32.44
C LEU A 34 22.05 -43.68 33.87
N ASP A 35 21.58 -42.90 34.85
CA ASP A 35 21.87 -43.14 36.27
C ASP A 35 21.16 -44.39 36.79
N SER A 36 19.94 -44.66 36.29
CA SER A 36 19.11 -45.78 36.74
C SER A 36 19.28 -47.10 35.95
N CYS A 37 19.70 -47.04 34.68
CA CYS A 37 19.72 -48.19 33.78
C CYS A 37 21.15 -48.58 33.36
N SER A 38 21.62 -49.74 33.81
CA SER A 38 22.94 -50.29 33.45
C SER A 38 23.05 -50.67 31.97
N GLY A 39 22.00 -51.24 31.37
CA GLY A 39 22.02 -51.67 29.96
C GLY A 39 22.25 -50.51 28.98
N CYS A 40 21.54 -49.40 29.16
CA CYS A 40 21.74 -48.20 28.35
C CYS A 40 23.13 -47.57 28.57
N ARG A 41 23.69 -47.70 29.79
CA ARG A 41 25.04 -47.23 30.12
C ARG A 41 26.11 -48.05 29.41
N GLU A 42 25.94 -49.37 29.33
CA GLU A 42 26.86 -50.25 28.60
C GLU A 42 26.89 -49.90 27.11
N GLU A 43 25.74 -49.65 26.50
CA GLU A 43 25.67 -49.21 25.10
C GLU A 43 26.35 -47.87 24.87
N LEU A 44 26.18 -46.91 25.78
CA LEU A 44 26.91 -45.65 25.72
C LEU A 44 28.43 -45.86 25.77
N GLN A 45 28.92 -46.81 26.56
CA GLN A 45 30.34 -47.16 26.60
C GLN A 45 30.81 -47.80 25.30
N ARG A 46 29.98 -48.60 24.62
CA ARG A 46 30.29 -49.13 23.28
C ARG A 46 30.45 -48.00 22.26
N PHE A 47 29.57 -47.00 22.27
CA PHE A 47 29.72 -45.82 21.42
C PHE A 47 30.98 -45.01 21.73
N ARG A 48 31.34 -44.82 23.01
CA ARG A 48 32.59 -44.16 23.41
C ARG A 48 33.83 -44.91 22.94
N LYS A 49 33.83 -46.24 23.02
CA LYS A 49 34.94 -47.05 22.47
C LYS A 49 35.04 -46.88 20.96
N LEU A 50 33.90 -46.89 20.25
CA LEU A 50 33.88 -46.64 18.82
C LEU A 50 34.41 -45.26 18.45
N SER A 51 34.04 -44.20 19.18
CA SER A 51 34.55 -42.85 18.90
C SER A 51 36.07 -42.73 19.11
N VAL A 52 36.62 -43.43 20.11
CA VAL A 52 38.08 -43.52 20.31
C VAL A 52 38.78 -44.31 19.20
N LEU A 53 38.14 -45.35 18.66
CA LEU A 53 38.70 -46.07 17.51
C LEU A 53 38.67 -45.21 16.24
N LEU A 54 37.58 -44.49 16.02
CA LEU A 54 37.43 -43.56 14.89
C LEU A 54 38.39 -42.38 14.97
N SER A 55 38.71 -41.89 16.17
CA SER A 55 39.66 -40.78 16.32
C SER A 55 41.10 -41.16 15.97
N ARG A 56 41.42 -42.46 15.90
CA ARG A 56 42.72 -42.98 15.45
C ARG A 56 42.80 -43.15 13.93
N VAL A 57 41.69 -43.00 13.21
CA VAL A 57 41.69 -43.07 11.75
C VAL A 57 42.49 -41.88 11.22
N PRO A 58 43.46 -42.12 10.30
CA PRO A 58 44.26 -41.04 9.74
C PRO A 58 43.36 -40.01 9.06
N LYS A 59 43.56 -38.74 9.42
CA LYS A 59 42.84 -37.63 8.80
C LYS A 59 43.38 -37.43 7.40
N ASN A 60 42.49 -37.41 6.41
CA ASN A 60 42.87 -37.04 5.05
C ASN A 60 43.30 -35.57 5.03
N VAL A 61 44.50 -35.29 4.51
CA VAL A 61 45.00 -33.91 4.42
C VAL A 61 44.24 -33.24 3.27
N PRO A 62 43.56 -32.10 3.53
CA PRO A 62 42.89 -31.39 2.45
C PRO A 62 43.94 -30.92 1.42
N PRO A 63 43.61 -30.94 0.11
CA PRO A 63 44.54 -30.49 -0.90
C PRO A 63 44.83 -28.98 -0.71
N ALA A 64 46.06 -28.56 -0.99
CA ALA A 64 46.54 -27.20 -0.71
C ALA A 64 45.73 -26.11 -1.46
N ASP A 65 45.09 -26.48 -2.57
CA ASP A 65 44.27 -25.60 -3.40
C ASP A 65 42.81 -25.48 -2.91
N LEU A 66 42.39 -26.23 -1.89
CA LEU A 66 40.99 -26.30 -1.46
C LEU A 66 40.45 -24.92 -1.07
N ALA A 67 41.23 -24.14 -0.31
CA ALA A 67 40.82 -22.81 0.12
C ALA A 67 40.61 -21.87 -1.08
N VAL A 68 41.45 -21.99 -2.11
CA VAL A 68 41.32 -21.20 -3.35
C VAL A 68 40.10 -21.66 -4.13
N ARG A 69 39.90 -22.97 -4.28
CA ARG A 69 38.73 -23.55 -4.97
C ARG A 69 37.41 -23.16 -4.31
N ILE A 70 37.35 -23.14 -2.98
CA ILE A 70 36.16 -22.67 -2.24
C ILE A 70 35.93 -21.18 -2.49
N LYS A 71 36.97 -20.35 -2.43
CA LYS A 71 36.84 -18.91 -2.71
C LYS A 71 36.37 -18.64 -4.14
N VAL A 72 36.93 -19.36 -5.12
CA VAL A 72 36.54 -19.24 -6.54
C VAL A 72 35.10 -19.73 -6.74
N ALA A 73 34.73 -20.89 -6.17
CA ALA A 73 33.37 -21.40 -6.25
C ALA A 73 32.34 -20.46 -5.57
N ALA A 74 32.70 -19.89 -4.43
CA ALA A 74 31.85 -18.91 -3.74
C ALA A 74 31.70 -17.61 -4.52
N ALA A 75 32.79 -17.10 -5.11
CA ALA A 75 32.77 -15.90 -5.96
C ALA A 75 31.94 -16.13 -7.23
N GLN A 76 32.09 -17.30 -7.87
CA GLN A 76 31.35 -17.66 -9.08
C GLN A 76 29.85 -17.83 -8.79
N ALA A 77 29.49 -18.42 -7.65
CA ALA A 77 28.09 -18.53 -7.20
C ALA A 77 27.47 -17.17 -6.82
N GLN A 78 28.26 -16.22 -6.33
CA GLN A 78 27.81 -14.84 -6.09
C GLN A 78 27.64 -14.05 -7.38
N GLN A 79 28.54 -14.25 -8.35
CA GLN A 79 28.52 -13.52 -9.63
C GLN A 79 27.44 -14.05 -10.59
N SER A 80 27.06 -15.33 -10.49
CA SER A 80 25.93 -15.91 -11.23
C SER A 80 24.56 -15.58 -10.62
N GLN A 81 24.46 -14.63 -9.69
CA GLN A 81 23.18 -14.17 -9.16
C GLN A 81 22.40 -13.32 -10.17
N ASP A 82 22.00 -13.97 -11.26
CA ASP A 82 20.88 -13.52 -12.06
C ASP A 82 19.65 -13.39 -11.16
N TRP A 83 18.87 -12.33 -11.38
CA TRP A 83 17.67 -11.99 -10.62
C TRP A 83 16.70 -13.19 -10.47
N ALA A 84 16.65 -14.07 -11.47
CA ALA A 84 15.85 -15.31 -11.46
C ALA A 84 16.33 -16.36 -10.45
N SER A 85 17.63 -16.45 -10.18
CA SER A 85 18.21 -17.37 -9.19
C SER A 85 17.96 -16.89 -7.75
N ARG A 86 18.01 -15.56 -7.53
CA ARG A 86 17.66 -14.94 -6.24
C ARG A 86 16.21 -15.18 -5.88
N PHE A 87 15.31 -15.12 -6.86
CA PHE A 87 13.88 -15.42 -6.63
C PHE A 87 13.65 -16.90 -6.30
N ARG A 88 14.37 -17.85 -6.93
CA ARG A 88 14.29 -19.27 -6.56
C ARG A 88 14.81 -19.53 -5.15
N GLN A 89 15.97 -18.97 -4.81
CA GLN A 89 16.56 -19.14 -3.48
C GLN A 89 15.68 -18.50 -2.38
N PHE A 90 15.04 -17.35 -2.68
CA PHE A 90 14.05 -16.74 -1.79
C PHE A 90 12.80 -17.60 -1.65
N LYS A 91 12.31 -18.25 -2.72
CA LYS A 91 11.20 -19.21 -2.64
C LYS A 91 11.54 -20.44 -1.80
N ASP A 92 12.75 -20.98 -1.94
CA ASP A 92 13.19 -22.15 -1.19
C ASP A 92 13.35 -21.83 0.30
N HIS A 93 13.94 -20.67 0.63
CA HIS A 93 14.02 -20.18 1.99
C HIS A 93 12.65 -19.81 2.58
N ALA A 94 11.81 -19.14 1.81
CA ALA A 94 10.45 -18.81 2.22
C ALA A 94 9.63 -20.08 2.46
N GLY A 95 9.80 -21.13 1.65
CA GLY A 95 9.15 -22.43 1.82
C GLY A 95 9.51 -23.08 3.16
N ILE A 96 10.80 -23.14 3.51
CA ILE A 96 11.26 -23.73 4.79
C ILE A 96 10.81 -22.90 5.99
N VAL A 97 10.83 -21.56 5.88
CA VAL A 97 10.35 -20.66 6.94
C VAL A 97 8.84 -20.75 7.08
N LEU A 98 8.09 -20.82 5.98
CA LEU A 98 6.65 -21.07 6.00
C LEU A 98 6.35 -22.41 6.67
N GLU A 99 7.05 -23.46 6.27
CA GLU A 99 6.79 -24.81 6.77
C GLU A 99 7.10 -24.90 8.27
N ASN A 100 8.19 -24.28 8.73
CA ASN A 100 8.52 -24.20 10.15
C ASN A 100 7.62 -23.25 10.95
N ALA A 101 7.13 -22.15 10.35
CA ALA A 101 6.18 -21.25 10.97
C ALA A 101 4.77 -21.86 11.04
N PHE A 102 4.35 -22.59 10.01
CA PHE A 102 3.04 -23.22 9.97
C PHE A 102 2.96 -24.51 10.78
N ARG A 103 4.08 -25.21 11.02
CA ARG A 103 4.10 -26.45 11.82
C ARG A 103 3.59 -26.28 13.26
N PRO A 104 3.93 -25.23 14.03
CA PRO A 104 3.36 -24.96 15.36
C PRO A 104 2.06 -24.13 15.36
N LEU A 105 1.71 -23.47 14.25
CA LEU A 105 0.51 -22.60 14.16
C LEU A 105 -0.76 -23.30 13.65
N THR A 106 -0.72 -24.62 13.42
CA THR A 106 -1.81 -25.38 12.79
C THR A 106 -3.10 -25.55 13.61
N LEU A 107 -3.14 -25.24 14.92
CA LEU A 107 -4.29 -25.65 15.76
C LEU A 107 -5.09 -24.53 16.46
N PRO A 108 -4.68 -23.24 16.51
CA PRO A 108 -5.65 -22.17 16.81
C PRO A 108 -5.66 -20.95 15.88
N ALA A 109 -4.57 -20.64 15.15
CA ALA A 109 -4.44 -19.36 14.46
C ALA A 109 -5.03 -19.33 13.04
N THR A 110 -5.09 -20.48 12.37
CA THR A 110 -5.69 -20.59 11.02
C THR A 110 -7.20 -20.32 11.05
N GLY A 111 -7.89 -20.71 12.12
CA GLY A 111 -9.32 -20.45 12.29
C GLY A 111 -9.64 -18.95 12.37
N GLY A 112 -8.83 -18.18 13.09
CA GLY A 112 -8.99 -16.72 13.20
C GLY A 112 -8.68 -15.99 11.89
N LEU A 113 -7.65 -16.42 11.16
CA LEU A 113 -7.33 -15.83 9.86
C LEU A 113 -8.42 -16.14 8.82
N PHE A 114 -8.91 -17.38 8.80
CA PHE A 114 -9.96 -17.79 7.86
C PHE A 114 -11.28 -17.09 8.18
N SER A 115 -11.63 -16.94 9.46
CA SER A 115 -12.83 -16.20 9.87
C SER A 115 -12.71 -14.71 9.58
N ALA A 116 -11.55 -14.09 9.79
CA ALA A 116 -11.32 -12.69 9.47
C ALA A 116 -11.44 -12.42 7.96
N ILE A 117 -10.86 -13.28 7.12
CA ILE A 117 -10.97 -13.17 5.66
C ILE A 117 -12.42 -13.33 5.22
N LEU A 118 -13.15 -14.30 5.79
CA LEU A 118 -14.55 -14.55 5.43
C LEU A 118 -15.46 -13.39 5.84
N VAL A 119 -15.29 -12.86 7.05
CA VAL A 119 -16.02 -11.67 7.53
C VAL A 119 -15.67 -10.45 6.67
N PHE A 120 -14.39 -10.24 6.37
CA PHE A 120 -13.95 -9.13 5.52
C PHE A 120 -14.55 -9.24 4.12
N ALA A 121 -14.52 -10.41 3.48
CA ALA A 121 -15.11 -10.61 2.16
C ALA A 121 -16.62 -10.36 2.17
N LEU A 122 -17.32 -10.81 3.21
CA LEU A 122 -18.76 -10.60 3.37
C LEU A 122 -19.11 -9.11 3.57
N VAL A 123 -18.36 -8.41 4.43
CA VAL A 123 -18.52 -6.96 4.64
C VAL A 123 -18.17 -6.18 3.36
N PHE A 124 -17.08 -6.54 2.69
CA PHE A 124 -16.66 -5.91 1.45
C PHE A 124 -17.71 -6.09 0.35
N GLN A 125 -18.28 -7.29 0.22
CA GLN A 125 -19.35 -7.56 -0.75
C GLN A 125 -20.67 -6.85 -0.40
N MET A 126 -20.92 -6.49 0.87
CA MET A 126 -22.03 -5.58 1.22
C MET A 126 -21.73 -4.11 0.90
N ILE A 127 -20.47 -3.67 1.06
CA ILE A 127 -20.08 -2.27 0.83
C ILE A 127 -20.01 -1.96 -0.67
N VAL A 128 -19.33 -2.78 -1.46
CA VAL A 128 -19.05 -2.54 -2.89
C VAL A 128 -20.30 -2.21 -3.75
N PRO A 129 -21.44 -2.91 -3.63
CA PRO A 129 -22.63 -2.59 -4.42
C PRO A 129 -23.40 -1.36 -3.90
N GLY A 130 -23.04 -0.79 -2.75
CA GLY A 130 -23.70 0.38 -2.13
C GLY A 130 -22.90 1.68 -2.20
N ILE A 131 -21.62 1.64 -2.57
CA ILE A 131 -20.80 2.85 -2.84
C ILE A 131 -21.17 3.42 -4.22
N THR A 132 -22.40 3.93 -4.36
CA THR A 132 -22.57 5.05 -5.26
C THR A 132 -21.78 6.18 -4.63
N VAL A 133 -20.68 6.59 -5.25
CA VAL A 133 -20.00 7.86 -4.94
C VAL A 133 -20.98 8.96 -5.32
N ARG A 134 -22.00 9.17 -4.48
CA ARG A 134 -22.78 10.39 -4.49
C ARG A 134 -21.82 11.39 -3.87
N ALA A 135 -21.32 12.30 -4.70
CA ALA A 135 -20.71 13.53 -4.22
C ALA A 135 -21.66 14.09 -3.16
N VAL A 136 -21.23 14.06 -1.90
CA VAL A 136 -21.98 14.66 -0.82
C VAL A 136 -21.89 16.16 -1.08
N GLU A 137 -23.02 16.77 -1.40
CA GLU A 137 -23.14 18.18 -1.78
C GLU A 137 -22.74 19.15 -0.64
N ASN A 138 -22.38 18.61 0.52
CA ASN A 138 -21.84 19.31 1.69
C ASN A 138 -20.55 18.65 2.20
N ASP A 139 -19.56 18.45 1.33
CA ASP A 139 -18.19 18.22 1.79
C ASP A 139 -17.73 19.48 2.53
N VAL A 140 -17.49 19.35 3.84
CA VAL A 140 -16.75 20.38 4.61
C VAL A 140 -15.40 20.48 3.92
N PRO A 141 -15.06 21.62 3.27
CA PRO A 141 -13.82 21.70 2.53
C PRO A 141 -12.70 21.57 3.54
N ILE A 142 -11.98 20.43 3.47
CA ILE A 142 -10.59 20.42 3.87
C ILE A 142 -9.97 21.64 3.18
N ASN A 143 -9.56 22.64 3.95
CA ASN A 143 -9.07 23.96 3.51
C ASN A 143 -7.71 23.86 2.76
N LEU A 144 -7.46 22.73 2.09
CA LEU A 144 -6.36 22.52 1.17
C LEU A 144 -6.61 23.26 -0.14
N MET A 145 -7.86 23.30 -0.63
CA MET A 145 -8.23 24.01 -1.85
C MET A 145 -9.61 24.65 -1.70
N ARG A 146 -9.69 25.97 -1.88
CA ARG A 146 -10.95 26.70 -1.99
C ARG A 146 -11.10 27.22 -3.43
N PRO A 147 -12.18 26.86 -4.15
CA PRO A 147 -12.39 27.33 -5.51
C PRO A 147 -12.59 28.85 -5.56
N ALA A 148 -12.38 29.45 -6.74
CA ALA A 148 -12.71 30.85 -6.95
C ALA A 148 -14.23 31.05 -6.90
N GLU A 149 -14.68 32.13 -6.27
CA GLU A 149 -16.10 32.43 -6.05
C GLU A 149 -16.40 33.87 -6.46
N LEU A 150 -17.58 34.11 -7.06
CA LEU A 150 -18.05 35.47 -7.32
C LEU A 150 -18.49 36.12 -6.00
N VAL A 151 -17.88 37.26 -5.65
CA VAL A 151 -18.23 38.01 -4.43
C VAL A 151 -19.31 39.05 -4.72
N SER A 152 -19.12 39.81 -5.80
CA SER A 152 -20.06 40.84 -6.21
C SER A 152 -19.99 41.01 -7.72
N LEU A 153 -21.15 40.85 -8.37
CA LEU A 153 -21.32 41.25 -9.76
C LEU A 153 -21.58 42.75 -9.81
N SER A 154 -21.02 43.44 -10.81
CA SER A 154 -21.38 44.83 -11.07
C SER A 154 -22.81 44.94 -11.60
N ASP A 155 -23.36 46.15 -11.57
CA ASP A 155 -24.72 46.39 -12.03
C ASP A 155 -24.96 45.88 -13.46
N TYR A 156 -26.14 45.28 -13.64
CA TYR A 156 -26.58 44.68 -14.88
C TYR A 156 -26.92 45.78 -15.90
N PRO A 157 -26.32 45.77 -17.10
CA PRO A 157 -26.67 46.75 -18.13
C PRO A 157 -28.12 46.51 -18.60
N GLU A 158 -28.97 47.55 -18.56
CA GLU A 158 -30.38 47.48 -18.98
C GLU A 158 -30.59 46.97 -20.41
N SER A 159 -29.57 47.03 -21.27
CA SER A 159 -29.59 46.59 -22.66
C SER A 159 -29.73 45.08 -22.85
N TRP A 160 -29.55 44.27 -21.80
CA TRP A 160 -29.77 42.81 -21.84
C TRP A 160 -31.22 42.42 -21.53
N ALA A 161 -32.14 43.39 -21.42
CA ALA A 161 -33.56 43.11 -21.34
C ALA A 161 -34.03 42.39 -22.62
N PRO A 162 -34.76 41.27 -22.52
CA PRO A 162 -35.11 40.38 -23.63
C PRO A 162 -36.10 40.99 -24.65
N GLU A 163 -36.32 42.30 -24.62
CA GLU A 163 -37.36 42.94 -25.42
C GLU A 163 -36.95 43.25 -26.86
N LYS A 164 -35.67 43.21 -27.25
CA LYS A 164 -35.32 43.65 -28.62
C LYS A 164 -34.33 42.86 -29.47
N HIS A 165 -33.44 42.00 -28.98
CA HIS A 165 -32.44 41.44 -29.93
C HIS A 165 -32.13 39.94 -29.88
N ASP A 166 -32.16 39.22 -28.76
CA ASP A 166 -31.64 37.83 -28.76
C ASP A 166 -32.58 36.84 -28.05
N MET A 167 -33.31 36.05 -28.85
CA MET A 167 -34.24 35.01 -28.36
C MET A 167 -33.50 33.87 -27.62
N GLU A 168 -32.19 33.72 -27.83
CA GLU A 168 -31.34 32.72 -27.17
C GLU A 168 -31.07 33.03 -25.68
N LEU A 169 -31.11 34.29 -25.25
CA LEU A 169 -30.96 34.67 -23.82
C LEU A 169 -32.19 34.31 -22.97
N SER A 170 -33.32 33.99 -23.60
CA SER A 170 -34.56 33.59 -22.92
C SER A 170 -34.58 32.13 -22.49
N LEU A 171 -33.61 31.33 -22.93
CA LEU A 171 -33.46 29.94 -22.54
C LEU A 171 -32.87 29.83 -21.12
N PRO A 172 -33.19 28.76 -20.36
CA PRO A 172 -32.45 28.41 -19.15
C PRO A 172 -30.96 28.26 -19.50
N HIS A 173 -30.08 28.96 -18.79
CA HIS A 173 -28.64 29.05 -19.10
C HIS A 173 -28.32 29.70 -20.46
N GLY A 174 -29.13 30.65 -20.92
CA GLY A 174 -28.99 31.31 -22.23
C GLY A 174 -27.64 31.98 -22.51
N LEU A 175 -26.86 32.29 -21.47
CA LEU A 175 -25.46 32.69 -21.60
C LEU A 175 -24.62 32.08 -20.47
N LEU A 176 -23.61 31.29 -20.83
CA LEU A 176 -22.62 30.69 -19.92
C LEU A 176 -21.24 31.26 -20.22
N VAL A 177 -20.58 31.77 -19.20
CA VAL A 177 -19.26 32.39 -19.31
C VAL A 177 -18.33 31.78 -18.28
N ASP A 178 -17.19 31.25 -18.72
CA ASP A 178 -16.08 30.88 -17.84
C ASP A 178 -15.14 32.08 -17.67
N VAL A 179 -14.92 32.50 -16.43
CA VAL A 179 -14.09 33.65 -16.09
C VAL A 179 -12.84 33.18 -15.36
N THR A 180 -11.67 33.54 -15.87
CA THR A 180 -10.39 33.27 -15.23
C THR A 180 -10.01 34.42 -14.30
N VAL A 181 -9.75 34.09 -13.04
CA VAL A 181 -9.44 35.02 -11.95
C VAL A 181 -7.96 34.92 -11.56
N ASP A 182 -7.35 36.07 -11.31
CA ASP A 182 -5.96 36.17 -10.82
C ASP A 182 -5.85 35.87 -9.31
N ALA A 183 -4.66 36.08 -8.73
CA ALA A 183 -4.45 35.88 -7.30
C ALA A 183 -5.02 37.04 -6.45
N GLU A 184 -5.29 38.19 -7.06
CA GLU A 184 -5.80 39.40 -6.44
C GLU A 184 -7.34 39.45 -6.40
N GLY A 185 -8.02 38.57 -7.15
CA GLY A 185 -9.48 38.52 -7.26
C GLY A 185 -10.06 39.35 -8.41
N HIS A 186 -9.24 39.74 -9.39
CA HIS A 186 -9.68 40.39 -10.62
C HIS A 186 -9.82 39.41 -11.78
N MET A 187 -10.69 39.76 -12.73
CA MET A 187 -10.81 39.03 -13.98
C MET A 187 -9.60 39.29 -14.88
N THR A 188 -8.97 38.21 -15.36
CA THR A 188 -7.89 38.28 -16.36
C THR A 188 -8.41 38.01 -17.77
N TYR A 189 -9.30 37.03 -17.91
CA TYR A 189 -9.83 36.58 -19.19
C TYR A 189 -11.20 35.95 -18.99
N TYR A 190 -12.01 35.89 -20.05
CA TYR A 190 -13.26 35.12 -20.06
C TYR A 190 -13.47 34.40 -21.39
N GLN A 191 -14.19 33.29 -21.33
CA GLN A 191 -14.60 32.50 -22.47
C GLN A 191 -16.10 32.24 -22.42
N ILE A 192 -16.80 32.58 -23.49
CA ILE A 192 -18.22 32.25 -23.64
C ILE A 192 -18.32 30.76 -23.98
N LEU A 193 -18.89 29.97 -23.07
CA LEU A 193 -19.09 28.53 -23.24
C LEU A 193 -20.37 28.24 -24.03
N SER A 194 -21.41 29.06 -23.87
CA SER A 194 -22.68 28.93 -24.57
C SER A 194 -23.42 30.27 -24.59
N GLY A 195 -24.10 30.58 -25.68
CA GLY A 195 -24.86 31.83 -25.87
C GLY A 195 -24.40 32.64 -27.08
N PRO A 196 -25.10 33.75 -27.39
CA PRO A 196 -24.78 34.57 -28.54
C PRO A 196 -23.41 35.24 -28.39
N THR A 197 -22.71 35.41 -29.50
CA THR A 197 -21.35 35.96 -29.53
C THR A 197 -21.31 37.32 -30.26
N SER A 198 -22.36 38.13 -30.08
CA SER A 198 -22.44 39.44 -30.72
C SER A 198 -21.36 40.39 -30.18
N LEU A 199 -20.86 41.30 -31.03
CA LEU A 199 -19.81 42.25 -30.65
C LEU A 199 -20.28 43.19 -29.52
N GLU A 200 -21.57 43.56 -29.54
CA GLU A 200 -22.17 44.42 -28.52
C GLU A 200 -22.24 43.71 -27.16
N LEU A 201 -22.65 42.43 -27.13
CA LEU A 201 -22.68 41.64 -25.91
C LEU A 201 -21.28 41.46 -25.31
N ARG A 202 -20.26 41.22 -26.15
CA ARG A 202 -18.87 41.11 -25.68
C ARG A 202 -18.39 42.40 -25.00
N ARG A 203 -18.67 43.57 -25.59
CA ARG A 203 -18.28 44.87 -24.98
C ARG A 203 -18.97 45.10 -23.64
N GLN A 204 -20.22 44.67 -23.51
CA GLN A 204 -20.97 44.79 -22.26
C GLN A 204 -20.48 43.79 -21.20
N LEU A 205 -20.17 42.56 -21.60
CA LEU A 205 -19.52 41.56 -20.75
C LEU A 205 -18.15 42.06 -20.27
N ASP A 206 -17.35 42.67 -21.14
CA ASP A 206 -16.06 43.24 -20.79
C ASP A 206 -16.21 44.28 -19.67
N GLN A 207 -17.15 45.23 -19.83
CA GLN A 207 -17.40 46.27 -18.82
C GLN A 207 -17.87 45.67 -17.50
N MET A 208 -18.86 44.77 -17.54
CA MET A 208 -19.43 44.16 -16.34
C MET A 208 -18.39 43.31 -15.58
N LEU A 209 -17.67 42.44 -16.29
CA LEU A 209 -16.68 41.56 -15.67
C LEU A 209 -15.45 42.32 -15.17
N LEU A 210 -15.07 43.44 -15.81
CA LEU A 210 -13.98 44.30 -15.34
C LEU A 210 -14.30 44.98 -14.01
N PHE A 211 -15.57 45.34 -13.76
CA PHE A 211 -16.01 45.98 -12.52
C PHE A 211 -16.56 45.00 -11.46
N SER A 212 -16.61 43.71 -11.77
CA SER A 212 -16.97 42.67 -10.82
C SER A 212 -15.80 42.28 -9.90
N ARG A 213 -16.13 41.83 -8.69
CA ARG A 213 -15.16 41.38 -7.68
C ARG A 213 -15.29 39.87 -7.46
N PHE A 214 -14.17 39.17 -7.61
CA PHE A 214 -14.08 37.73 -7.36
C PHE A 214 -13.21 37.46 -6.13
N SER A 215 -13.44 36.32 -5.48
CA SER A 215 -12.52 35.75 -4.51
C SER A 215 -11.56 34.83 -5.27
N PRO A 216 -10.24 35.00 -5.13
CA PRO A 216 -9.26 34.15 -5.81
C PRO A 216 -9.36 32.71 -5.32
N MET A 217 -8.88 31.77 -6.14
CA MET A 217 -8.68 30.39 -5.72
C MET A 217 -7.62 30.34 -4.63
N LEU A 218 -7.88 29.64 -3.53
CA LEU A 218 -6.92 29.46 -2.45
C LEU A 218 -6.36 28.04 -2.47
N SER A 219 -5.03 27.92 -2.46
CA SER A 219 -4.32 26.67 -2.21
C SER A 219 -3.57 26.78 -0.88
N PHE A 220 -3.89 25.92 0.08
CA PHE A 220 -3.35 25.97 1.45
C PHE A 220 -3.48 27.37 2.10
N GLY A 221 -4.60 28.06 1.86
CA GLY A 221 -4.86 29.40 2.37
C GLY A 221 -4.08 30.53 1.68
N ARG A 222 -3.29 30.23 0.64
CA ARG A 222 -2.61 31.24 -0.19
C ARG A 222 -3.36 31.45 -1.50
N PRO A 223 -3.56 32.71 -1.94
CA PRO A 223 -4.18 32.98 -3.22
C PRO A 223 -3.28 32.51 -4.38
N THR A 224 -3.91 31.88 -5.36
CA THR A 224 -3.28 31.35 -6.57
C THR A 224 -4.02 31.85 -7.80
N ALA A 225 -3.26 32.25 -8.82
CA ALA A 225 -3.82 32.64 -10.11
C ALA A 225 -4.33 31.42 -10.90
N GLY A 226 -5.30 31.64 -11.79
CA GLY A 226 -5.88 30.59 -12.64
C GLY A 226 -7.10 29.92 -12.02
N GLY A 227 -7.80 30.59 -11.11
CA GLY A 227 -9.11 30.15 -10.65
C GLY A 227 -10.15 30.36 -11.75
N HIS A 228 -11.07 29.41 -11.92
CA HIS A 228 -12.15 29.48 -12.91
C HIS A 228 -13.49 29.69 -12.20
N VAL A 229 -14.29 30.63 -12.68
CA VAL A 229 -15.64 30.92 -12.18
C VAL A 229 -16.61 30.85 -13.35
N VAL A 230 -17.55 29.92 -13.30
CA VAL A 230 -18.59 29.79 -14.32
C VAL A 230 -19.80 30.63 -13.92
N LEU A 231 -20.14 31.61 -14.74
CA LEU A 231 -21.31 32.47 -14.58
C LEU A 231 -22.40 32.05 -15.57
N SER A 232 -23.64 31.97 -15.08
CA SER A 232 -24.81 31.69 -15.90
C SER A 232 -25.77 32.87 -15.84
N PHE A 233 -26.06 33.45 -16.99
CA PHE A 233 -27.05 34.52 -17.15
C PHE A 233 -28.29 33.94 -17.83
N SER A 234 -29.45 34.32 -17.31
CA SER A 234 -30.76 33.96 -17.86
C SER A 234 -31.70 35.14 -17.73
N ALA A 235 -32.36 35.52 -18.80
CA ALA A 235 -33.36 36.57 -18.76
C ALA A 235 -34.69 36.04 -18.19
N VAL A 236 -35.13 36.57 -17.04
CA VAL A 236 -36.43 36.22 -16.47
C VAL A 236 -37.49 37.19 -16.99
N ARG A 237 -38.45 36.69 -17.77
CA ARG A 237 -39.59 37.48 -18.24
C ARG A 237 -40.73 37.40 -17.21
N VAL A 238 -40.88 38.43 -16.39
CA VAL A 238 -42.07 38.57 -15.54
C VAL A 238 -43.22 39.09 -16.42
N ARG A 239 -44.22 38.24 -16.69
CA ARG A 239 -45.47 38.68 -17.32
C ARG A 239 -46.30 39.42 -16.27
N GLY A 240 -46.49 40.72 -16.46
CA GLY A 240 -47.54 41.51 -15.81
C GLY A 240 -48.86 41.35 -16.56
#